data_AF-A0A382BX80-F1
#
_entry.id   AF-A0A382BX80-F1
#
_cell.length_a   1.000
_cell.length_b   1.000
_cell.length_c   1.000
_cell.angle_alpha   90.00
_cell.angle_beta   90.00
_cell.angle_gamma   90.00
#
_symmetry.space_group_name_H-M   'P 1'
#
loop_
_entity.id
_entity.type
_entity.pdbx_description
1 polymer ?
#
loop_
_entity_poly.entity_id
_entity_poly.type
_entity_poly.pdbx_seq_one_letter_code
_entity_poly.pdbx_strand_id
1 'polypeptide(L)'
;ELNLLHMGTVGAIEVIEEKEIEITPLIQTSKQSTKLERDLILFQRDLTVILSNFKSDEKEILIAARIKGKAKTVFPDGLPIENDNKQLIDDNFISEGDINVILISDTDILADHFWIRKQDMLGVSVPQPISNNGDFVINSIENLSGNTDLISLRGRGKYSRPFEKVETIRKQAESKFREREKKLQVTLEETENKIRKLQQEQGNEKSYLLNNKLTTEIEKFRNERLATRKELRSVQHDLRKNIEKLGAQLRFINIGLIPLLITLLALIIGIYRASKKV
;
A
#
# COMPACT_ATOMS: atom_id res chain seq x y z
N GLU A 1 -10.72 -11.78 11.82
CA GLU A 1 -10.46 -11.47 10.40
C GLU A 1 -9.44 -10.34 10.37
N LEU A 2 -8.36 -10.50 9.60
CA LEU A 2 -7.29 -9.50 9.51
C LEU A 2 -7.53 -8.71 8.22
N ASN A 3 -7.89 -7.43 8.35
CA ASN A 3 -8.28 -6.61 7.19
C ASN A 3 -7.13 -5.70 6.73
N LEU A 4 -6.34 -5.21 7.69
CA LEU A 4 -5.29 -4.25 7.43
C LEU A 4 -4.09 -4.57 8.32
N LEU A 5 -2.93 -4.75 7.70
CA LEU A 5 -1.65 -4.83 8.39
C LEU A 5 -0.80 -3.64 7.98
N HIS A 6 -0.22 -2.96 8.96
CA HIS A 6 0.78 -1.93 8.71
C HIS A 6 2.16 -2.50 8.93
N MET A 7 3.05 -2.26 8.00
CA MET A 7 4.44 -2.69 8.10
C MET A 7 5.34 -1.52 7.69
N GLY A 8 6.58 -1.52 8.18
CA GLY A 8 7.55 -0.47 7.90
C GLY A 8 8.26 -0.74 6.58
N THR A 9 9.58 -0.88 6.66
CA THR A 9 10.40 -1.35 5.54
C THR A 9 10.63 -2.84 5.70
N VAL A 10 9.89 -3.63 4.92
CA VAL A 10 9.83 -5.08 5.09
C VAL A 10 10.88 -5.78 4.24
N GLY A 11 11.49 -6.82 4.80
CA GLY A 11 12.38 -7.71 4.04
C GLY A 11 11.63 -8.59 3.04
N ALA A 12 12.40 -9.37 2.28
CA ALA A 12 11.89 -10.39 1.38
C ALA A 12 12.44 -11.75 1.82
N ILE A 13 11.57 -12.75 1.92
CA ILE A 13 11.94 -14.14 2.19
C ILE A 13 12.04 -14.87 0.86
N GLU A 14 13.19 -15.46 0.58
CA GLU A 14 13.39 -16.33 -0.58
C GLU A 14 13.51 -17.76 -0.12
N VAL A 15 12.73 -18.65 -0.74
CA VAL A 15 12.75 -20.08 -0.44
C VAL A 15 13.84 -20.72 -1.30
N ILE A 16 14.82 -21.33 -0.65
CA ILE A 16 15.81 -22.20 -1.29
C ILE A 16 15.23 -23.61 -1.18
N GLU A 17 15.15 -24.36 -2.28
CA GLU A 17 14.47 -25.67 -2.32
C GLU A 17 15.06 -26.64 -1.29
N GLU A 18 14.28 -26.94 -0.24
CA GLU A 18 14.61 -27.94 0.77
C GLU A 18 13.42 -28.89 0.95
N LYS A 19 13.65 -30.19 0.73
CA LYS A 19 12.57 -31.19 0.56
C LYS A 19 11.87 -31.61 1.86
N GLU A 20 12.43 -31.26 3.01
CA GLU A 20 11.98 -31.75 4.33
C GLU A 20 11.19 -30.70 5.15
N ILE A 21 11.00 -29.50 4.60
CA ILE A 21 10.35 -28.37 5.28
C ILE A 21 9.14 -27.89 4.45
N GLU A 22 7.98 -27.90 5.09
CA GLU A 22 6.75 -27.30 4.58
C GLU A 22 6.77 -25.78 4.85
N ILE A 23 6.65 -24.99 3.79
CA ILE A 23 6.60 -23.52 3.87
C ILE A 23 5.21 -23.07 3.41
N THR A 24 4.40 -22.60 4.36
CA THR A 24 3.07 -22.03 4.06
C THR A 24 3.15 -20.50 4.09
N PRO A 25 2.85 -19.80 2.99
CA PRO A 25 2.83 -18.34 3.00
C PRO A 25 1.69 -17.80 3.88
N LEU A 26 1.99 -16.79 4.70
CA LEU A 26 1.01 -16.09 5.54
C LEU A 26 0.76 -14.66 5.04
N ILE A 27 1.83 -13.97 4.64
CA ILE A 27 1.77 -12.60 4.09
C ILE A 27 2.62 -12.59 2.83
N GLN A 28 2.01 -12.18 1.72
CA GLN A 28 2.67 -12.02 0.42
C GLN A 28 2.28 -10.69 -0.20
N THR A 29 3.19 -10.11 -0.97
CA THR A 29 2.87 -8.96 -1.80
C THR A 29 1.99 -9.38 -2.99
N SER A 30 1.31 -8.42 -3.61
CA SER A 30 0.77 -8.63 -4.95
C SER A 30 1.88 -8.72 -5.99
N LYS A 31 1.55 -9.21 -7.19
CA LYS A 31 2.46 -9.20 -8.35
C LYS A 31 3.01 -7.82 -8.71
N GLN A 32 2.28 -6.75 -8.35
CA GLN A 32 2.73 -5.37 -8.48
C GLN A 32 3.64 -4.97 -7.31
N SER A 33 4.80 -5.62 -7.19
CA SER A 33 5.78 -5.35 -6.14
C SER A 33 7.20 -5.34 -6.70
N THR A 34 8.12 -4.70 -5.97
CA THR A 34 9.53 -4.62 -6.33
C THR A 34 10.38 -4.61 -5.07
N LYS A 35 11.60 -5.14 -5.16
CA LYS A 35 12.61 -5.00 -4.11
C LYS A 35 13.37 -3.69 -4.31
N LEU A 36 13.52 -2.92 -3.23
CA LEU A 36 14.31 -1.70 -3.24
C LEU A 36 15.64 -1.94 -2.54
N GLU A 37 16.70 -1.34 -3.08
CA GLU A 37 18.00 -1.35 -2.45
C GLU A 37 17.99 -0.53 -1.16
N ARG A 38 18.64 -1.04 -0.11
CA ARG A 38 18.69 -0.39 1.21
C ARG A 38 19.21 1.04 1.11
N ASP A 39 20.25 1.26 0.33
CA ASP A 39 20.89 2.56 0.17
C ASP A 39 19.95 3.58 -0.47
N LEU A 40 19.11 3.14 -1.42
CA LEU A 40 18.09 4.00 -1.99
C LEU A 40 17.12 4.50 -0.90
N ILE A 41 16.67 3.63 0.01
CA ILE A 41 15.75 4.02 1.09
C ILE A 41 16.43 4.94 2.11
N LEU A 42 17.69 4.70 2.45
CA LEU A 42 18.43 5.50 3.43
C LEU A 42 18.81 6.89 2.92
N PHE A 43 19.22 6.99 1.64
CA PHE A 43 19.72 8.22 1.06
C PHE A 43 18.66 9.01 0.29
N GLN A 44 17.64 8.35 -0.29
CA GLN A 44 16.54 9.02 -0.98
C GLN A 44 15.36 9.26 -0.03
N ARG A 45 15.28 10.47 0.53
CA ARG A 45 14.17 10.89 1.40
C ARG A 45 12.91 11.29 0.64
N ASP A 46 13.00 11.46 -0.69
CA ASP A 46 11.86 11.84 -1.53
C ASP A 46 11.13 10.59 -2.09
N LEU A 47 9.93 10.33 -1.57
CA LEU A 47 9.06 9.24 -2.02
C LEU A 47 8.69 9.35 -3.52
N THR A 48 8.65 10.56 -4.08
CA THR A 48 8.26 10.73 -5.49
C THR A 48 9.29 10.13 -6.44
N VAL A 49 10.57 10.17 -6.08
CA VAL A 49 11.65 9.57 -6.85
C VAL A 49 11.56 8.04 -6.81
N ILE A 50 11.36 7.47 -5.62
CA ILE A 50 11.15 6.02 -5.42
C ILE A 50 9.95 5.54 -6.26
N LEU A 51 8.84 6.27 -6.22
CA LEU A 51 7.64 5.94 -6.99
C LEU A 51 7.80 6.11 -8.50
N SER A 52 8.69 7.02 -8.94
CA SER A 52 8.94 7.22 -10.38
C SER A 52 9.83 6.14 -10.99
N ASN A 53 10.70 5.55 -10.18
CA ASN A 53 11.59 4.46 -10.57
C ASN A 53 11.00 3.08 -10.28
N PHE A 54 9.80 3.02 -9.69
CA PHE A 54 9.12 1.77 -9.41
C PHE A 54 8.87 0.99 -10.69
N LYS A 55 9.42 -0.22 -10.75
CA LYS A 55 9.16 -1.19 -11.81
C LYS A 55 8.74 -2.50 -11.15
N SER A 56 7.56 -2.97 -11.51
CA SER A 56 7.03 -4.24 -11.01
C SER A 56 7.91 -5.41 -11.47
N ASP A 57 8.26 -6.29 -10.53
CA ASP A 57 8.94 -7.55 -10.82
C ASP A 57 7.96 -8.65 -11.28
N GLU A 58 6.65 -8.35 -11.29
CA GLU A 58 5.55 -9.26 -11.64
C GLU A 58 5.57 -10.58 -10.86
N LYS A 59 6.12 -10.53 -9.64
CA LYS A 59 6.27 -11.66 -8.72
C LYS A 59 5.69 -11.31 -7.36
N GLU A 60 5.13 -12.32 -6.72
CA GLU A 60 4.69 -12.24 -5.33
C GLU A 60 5.93 -12.46 -4.45
N ILE A 61 6.17 -11.54 -3.53
CA ILE A 61 7.29 -11.56 -2.60
C ILE A 61 6.76 -12.04 -1.26
N LEU A 62 7.39 -13.06 -0.71
CA LEU A 62 7.04 -13.61 0.58
C LEU A 62 7.56 -12.71 1.70
N ILE A 63 6.65 -12.26 2.57
CA ILE A 63 6.95 -11.38 3.70
C ILE A 63 6.93 -12.16 5.01
N ALA A 64 5.94 -13.03 5.17
CA ALA A 64 5.81 -13.89 6.33
C ALA A 64 5.36 -15.28 5.92
N ALA A 65 5.93 -16.30 6.56
CA ALA A 65 5.61 -17.69 6.30
C ALA A 65 5.61 -18.51 7.57
N ARG A 66 4.78 -19.54 7.58
CA ARG A 66 4.88 -20.65 8.52
C ARG A 66 5.84 -21.68 7.95
N ILE A 67 6.76 -22.13 8.78
CA ILE A 67 7.80 -23.11 8.48
C ILE A 67 7.55 -24.29 9.41
N LYS A 68 7.29 -25.46 8.84
CA LYS A 68 7.01 -26.69 9.59
C LYS A 68 7.78 -27.85 8.99
N GLY A 69 8.46 -28.65 9.81
CA GLY A 69 9.16 -29.83 9.34
C GLY A 69 10.41 -30.12 10.16
N LYS A 70 11.23 -31.06 9.68
CA LYS A 70 12.49 -31.39 10.35
C LYS A 70 13.55 -30.36 9.99
N ALA A 71 14.17 -29.78 11.01
CA ALA A 71 15.30 -28.88 10.84
C ALA A 71 16.53 -29.44 11.54
N LYS A 72 17.69 -29.17 10.95
CA LYS A 72 19.00 -29.46 11.52
C LYS A 72 19.63 -28.17 12.00
N THR A 73 20.34 -28.24 13.13
CA THR A 73 21.10 -27.10 13.64
C THR A 73 22.25 -26.74 12.70
N VAL A 74 22.52 -25.45 12.55
CA VAL A 74 23.71 -24.93 11.85
C VAL A 74 24.94 -24.93 12.79
N PHE A 75 24.74 -25.21 14.08
CA PHE A 75 25.78 -25.24 15.11
C PHE A 75 25.94 -26.65 15.70
N PRO A 76 26.35 -27.68 14.92
CA PRO A 76 26.40 -29.07 15.39
C PRO A 76 27.33 -29.25 16.61
N ASP A 77 28.37 -28.42 16.71
CA ASP A 77 29.37 -28.48 17.78
C ASP A 77 29.07 -27.51 18.95
N GLY A 78 27.85 -26.97 19.05
CA GLY A 78 27.43 -26.04 20.12
C GLY A 78 27.61 -24.55 19.77
N LEU A 79 27.09 -23.67 20.64
CA LEU A 79 27.11 -22.22 20.39
C LEU A 79 28.54 -21.65 20.52
N PRO A 80 28.99 -20.81 19.57
CA PRO A 80 30.26 -20.10 19.71
C PRO A 80 30.15 -19.04 20.82
N ILE A 81 31.02 -19.11 21.84
CA ILE A 81 31.16 -18.05 22.85
C ILE A 81 32.17 -17.04 22.33
N GLU A 82 31.83 -15.75 22.35
CA GLU A 82 32.65 -14.67 21.80
C GLU A 82 34.07 -14.52 22.40
N ASN A 83 34.41 -15.17 23.53
CA ASN A 83 35.63 -14.87 24.28
C ASN A 83 36.51 -16.07 24.68
N ASP A 84 36.20 -17.29 24.26
CA ASP A 84 37.12 -18.43 24.42
C ASP A 84 36.72 -19.52 23.43
N ASN A 85 37.70 -20.19 22.81
CA ASN A 85 37.52 -21.33 21.90
C ASN A 85 36.92 -22.58 22.58
N LYS A 86 36.11 -22.41 23.63
CA LYS A 86 35.37 -23.46 24.32
C LYS A 86 33.93 -23.43 23.80
N GLN A 87 33.56 -24.51 23.14
CA GLN A 87 32.18 -24.79 22.80
C GLN A 87 31.41 -25.13 24.08
N LEU A 88 30.28 -24.46 24.33
CA LEU A 88 29.31 -24.91 25.31
C LEU A 88 28.52 -26.06 24.68
N ILE A 89 28.89 -27.29 25.02
CA ILE A 89 28.08 -28.47 24.75
C ILE A 89 27.14 -28.60 25.95
N ASP A 90 25.92 -28.10 25.80
CA ASP A 90 24.83 -28.39 26.75
C ASP A 90 24.37 -29.84 26.51
N ASP A 91 24.21 -30.63 27.57
CA ASP A 91 23.73 -32.03 27.47
C ASP A 91 22.31 -32.11 26.87
N ASN A 92 21.56 -31.00 26.87
CA ASN A 92 20.24 -30.88 26.24
C ASN A 92 20.28 -30.31 24.81
N PHE A 93 21.44 -30.29 24.16
CA PHE A 93 21.56 -29.77 22.81
C PHE A 93 20.88 -30.69 21.78
N ILE A 94 19.83 -30.17 21.14
CA ILE A 94 19.08 -30.88 20.09
C ILE A 94 19.69 -30.52 18.73
N SER A 95 20.34 -31.49 18.09
CA SER A 95 20.99 -31.31 16.79
C SER A 95 20.01 -31.40 15.61
N GLU A 96 18.89 -32.11 15.78
CA GLU A 96 17.80 -32.21 14.81
C GLU A 96 16.45 -32.36 15.51
N GLY A 97 15.41 -31.75 14.94
CA GLY A 97 14.06 -31.82 15.51
C GLY A 97 12.99 -31.25 14.59
N ASP A 98 11.73 -31.57 14.92
CA ASP A 98 10.57 -30.98 14.24
C ASP A 98 10.36 -29.54 14.75
N ILE A 99 10.30 -28.58 13.83
CA ILE A 99 10.05 -27.17 14.11
C ILE A 99 8.66 -26.75 13.62
N ASN A 100 8.08 -25.76 14.29
CA ASN A 100 6.88 -25.05 13.86
C ASN A 100 7.09 -23.57 14.16
N VAL A 101 7.46 -22.81 13.14
CA VAL A 101 7.93 -21.42 13.26
C VAL A 101 7.07 -20.52 12.37
N ILE A 102 6.77 -19.31 12.84
CA ILE A 102 6.26 -18.24 11.99
C ILE A 102 7.39 -17.23 11.81
N LEU A 103 7.92 -17.14 10.59
CA LEU A 103 8.94 -16.18 10.21
C LEU A 103 8.28 -14.94 9.62
N ILE A 104 8.66 -13.76 10.12
CA ILE A 104 8.20 -12.46 9.64
C ILE A 104 9.42 -11.60 9.38
N SER A 105 9.49 -10.97 8.20
CA SER A 105 10.64 -10.17 7.75
C SER A 105 10.61 -8.70 8.17
N ASP A 106 9.79 -8.35 9.16
CA ASP A 106 9.70 -7.02 9.77
C ASP A 106 9.38 -7.15 11.26
N THR A 107 10.26 -6.63 12.12
CA THR A 107 10.06 -6.60 13.58
C THR A 107 9.15 -5.46 14.01
N ASP A 108 9.04 -4.41 13.20
CA ASP A 108 8.30 -3.19 13.53
C ASP A 108 6.79 -3.45 13.63
N ILE A 109 6.30 -4.56 13.07
CA ILE A 109 4.91 -5.02 13.21
C ILE A 109 4.43 -5.10 14.68
N LEU A 110 5.37 -5.31 15.62
CA LEU A 110 5.13 -5.41 17.06
C LEU A 110 5.03 -4.06 17.77
N ALA A 111 5.45 -2.97 17.12
CA ALA A 111 5.50 -1.66 17.76
C ALA A 111 4.13 -0.99 17.84
N ASP A 112 3.83 -0.35 18.98
CA ASP A 112 2.51 0.20 19.30
C ASP A 112 1.94 1.14 18.24
N HIS A 113 2.81 1.95 17.62
CA HIS A 113 2.36 2.94 16.65
C HIS A 113 1.89 2.34 15.32
N PHE A 114 2.14 1.06 15.06
CA PHE A 114 1.62 0.38 13.87
C PHE A 114 0.18 -0.10 14.04
N TRP A 115 -0.29 -0.29 15.28
CA TRP A 115 -1.62 -0.85 15.57
C TRP A 115 -2.55 -0.01 16.43
N ILE A 116 -2.03 0.94 17.21
CA ILE A 116 -2.81 1.73 18.15
C ILE A 116 -2.41 3.20 18.00
N ARG A 117 -3.42 4.07 17.90
CA ARG A 117 -3.26 5.51 18.01
C ARG A 117 -3.92 5.97 19.30
N LYS A 118 -3.21 6.76 20.11
CA LYS A 118 -3.80 7.40 21.30
C LYS A 118 -4.42 8.72 20.87
N GLN A 119 -5.70 8.92 21.20
CA GLN A 119 -6.40 10.17 20.98
C GLN A 119 -6.82 10.74 22.34
N ASP A 120 -6.36 11.96 22.64
CA ASP A 120 -6.76 12.66 23.86
C ASP A 120 -8.16 13.23 23.70
N MET A 121 -9.08 12.78 24.55
CA MET A 121 -10.43 13.32 24.66
C MET A 121 -10.70 13.69 26.11
N LEU A 122 -11.00 14.97 26.36
CA LEU A 122 -11.33 15.48 27.71
C LEU A 122 -10.23 15.15 28.75
N GLY A 123 -8.95 15.19 28.36
CA GLY A 123 -7.82 14.86 29.23
C GLY A 123 -7.60 13.36 29.48
N VAL A 124 -8.37 12.48 28.83
CA VAL A 124 -8.22 11.04 28.88
C VAL A 124 -7.68 10.54 27.53
N SER A 125 -6.55 9.83 27.56
CA SER A 125 -5.98 9.16 26.39
C SER A 125 -6.75 7.88 26.10
N VAL A 126 -7.57 7.87 25.04
CA VAL A 126 -8.30 6.67 24.61
C VAL A 126 -7.53 5.98 23.47
N PRO A 127 -7.21 4.67 23.57
CA PRO A 127 -6.58 3.94 22.49
C PRO A 127 -7.59 3.64 21.38
N GLN A 128 -7.24 3.97 20.14
CA GLN A 128 -8.01 3.65 18.94
C GLN A 128 -7.21 2.66 18.07
N PRO A 129 -7.76 1.49 17.71
CA PRO A 129 -7.09 0.55 16.82
C PRO A 129 -7.05 1.12 15.39
N ILE A 130 -5.90 1.04 14.75
CA ILE A 130 -5.67 1.52 13.37
C ILE A 130 -5.25 0.40 12.40
N SER A 131 -4.84 -0.76 12.91
CA SER A 131 -4.53 -1.96 12.11
C SER A 131 -4.79 -3.22 12.93
N ASN A 132 -4.74 -4.38 12.27
CA ASN A 132 -4.91 -5.70 12.87
C ASN A 132 -3.58 -6.39 13.19
N ASN A 133 -2.46 -5.66 13.27
CA ASN A 133 -1.18 -6.29 13.60
C ASN A 133 -1.24 -7.02 14.96
N GLY A 134 -2.00 -6.47 15.93
CA GLY A 134 -2.15 -7.05 17.28
C GLY A 134 -2.88 -8.37 17.23
N ASP A 135 -3.99 -8.37 16.51
CA ASP A 135 -4.75 -9.58 16.24
C ASP A 135 -3.86 -10.61 15.52
N PHE A 136 -3.05 -10.22 14.54
CA PHE A 136 -2.16 -11.13 13.82
C PHE A 136 -1.13 -11.80 14.74
N VAL A 137 -0.48 -11.04 15.60
CA VAL A 137 0.55 -11.55 16.52
C VAL A 137 -0.08 -12.48 17.56
N ILE A 138 -1.19 -12.08 18.18
CA ILE A 138 -1.89 -12.92 19.16
C ILE A 138 -2.39 -14.21 18.50
N ASN A 139 -3.01 -14.12 17.32
CA ASN A 139 -3.47 -15.30 16.59
C ASN A 139 -2.29 -16.21 16.20
N SER A 140 -1.12 -15.66 15.87
CA SER A 140 0.08 -16.43 15.56
C SER A 140 0.58 -17.20 16.78
N ILE A 141 0.62 -16.57 17.96
CA ILE A 141 1.00 -17.21 19.22
C ILE A 141 0.00 -18.30 19.60
N GLU A 142 -1.31 -18.02 19.54
CA GLU A 142 -2.37 -19.00 19.81
C GLU A 142 -2.29 -20.19 18.86
N ASN A 143 -1.98 -19.94 17.58
CA ASN A 143 -1.84 -20.99 16.58
C ASN A 143 -0.61 -21.88 16.80
N LEU A 144 0.52 -21.28 17.22
CA LEU A 144 1.74 -22.03 17.57
C LEU A 144 1.59 -22.85 18.85
N SER A 145 0.74 -22.40 19.78
CA SER A 145 0.39 -23.10 21.04
C SER A 145 -0.53 -24.32 20.84
N GLY A 146 -1.01 -24.58 19.61
CA GLY A 146 -1.68 -25.83 19.25
C GLY A 146 -3.22 -25.84 19.37
N ASN A 147 -3.87 -24.69 19.56
CA ASN A 147 -5.34 -24.61 19.59
C ASN A 147 -5.96 -24.47 18.18
N THR A 148 -5.57 -25.34 17.23
CA THR A 148 -5.89 -25.18 15.80
C THR A 148 -7.35 -25.38 15.45
N ASP A 149 -8.02 -26.30 16.17
CA ASP A 149 -9.36 -26.79 15.78
C ASP A 149 -10.46 -25.76 16.05
N LEU A 150 -10.28 -24.91 17.06
CA LEU A 150 -11.25 -23.85 17.41
C LEU A 150 -10.94 -22.50 16.74
N ILE A 151 -9.73 -22.29 16.20
CA ILE A 151 -9.34 -21.06 15.51
C ILE A 151 -9.86 -21.05 14.06
N SER A 152 -9.84 -22.20 13.37
CA SER A 152 -10.31 -22.32 11.97
C SER A 152 -11.80 -21.98 11.80
N LEU A 153 -12.61 -22.20 12.84
CA LEU A 153 -14.04 -21.88 12.86
C LEU A 153 -14.33 -20.37 12.98
N ARG A 154 -13.39 -19.59 13.55
CA ARG A 154 -13.52 -18.13 13.77
C ARG A 154 -13.14 -17.31 12.52
N GLY A 155 -12.42 -17.91 11.58
CA GLY A 155 -11.83 -17.25 10.41
C GLY A 155 -12.68 -17.23 9.13
N ARG A 156 -13.86 -17.85 9.12
CA ARG A 156 -14.80 -17.80 7.97
C ARG A 156 -15.59 -16.48 7.96
N GLY A 157 -14.85 -15.37 7.99
CA GLY A 157 -15.33 -14.01 7.81
C GLY A 157 -15.44 -13.65 6.33
N LYS A 158 -16.22 -12.62 6.02
CA LYS A 158 -16.65 -12.26 4.66
C LYS A 158 -15.46 -11.89 3.80
N TYR A 159 -15.11 -12.76 2.84
CA TYR A 159 -14.14 -12.47 1.79
C TYR A 159 -14.42 -11.09 1.16
N SER A 160 -13.62 -10.08 1.53
CA SER A 160 -13.62 -8.81 0.83
C SER A 160 -13.07 -9.11 -0.55
N ARG A 161 -13.93 -9.19 -1.56
CA ARG A 161 -13.53 -9.27 -2.97
C ARG A 161 -13.37 -7.83 -3.46
N PRO A 162 -12.19 -7.19 -3.32
CA PRO A 162 -11.98 -5.90 -3.91
C PRO A 162 -12.24 -6.01 -5.41
N PHE A 163 -12.83 -4.96 -5.98
CA PHE A 163 -13.06 -4.92 -7.42
C PHE A 163 -11.72 -4.63 -8.12
N GLU A 164 -10.88 -5.64 -8.32
CA GLU A 164 -9.55 -5.52 -8.95
C GLU A 164 -9.60 -4.78 -10.29
N LYS A 165 -10.65 -5.04 -11.09
CA LYS A 165 -10.87 -4.34 -12.37
C LYS A 165 -11.09 -2.83 -12.18
N VAL A 166 -11.68 -2.42 -11.07
CA VAL A 166 -11.91 -1.00 -10.75
C VAL A 166 -10.62 -0.36 -10.26
N GLU A 167 -9.87 -1.07 -9.42
CA GLU A 167 -8.58 -0.60 -8.93
C GLU A 167 -7.58 -0.39 -10.07
N THR A 168 -7.53 -1.34 -11.02
CA THR A 168 -6.68 -1.21 -12.22
C THR A 168 -7.09 -0.04 -13.10
N ILE A 169 -8.39 0.19 -13.35
CA ILE A 169 -8.86 1.36 -14.09
C ILE A 169 -8.50 2.66 -13.35
N ARG A 170 -8.66 2.69 -12.01
CA ARG A 170 -8.28 3.86 -11.19
C ARG A 170 -6.78 4.15 -11.33
N LYS A 171 -5.93 3.13 -11.16
CA LYS A 171 -4.47 3.26 -11.30
C LYS A 171 -4.06 3.73 -12.71
N GLN A 172 -4.69 3.19 -13.76
CA GLN A 172 -4.43 3.61 -15.14
C GLN A 172 -4.85 5.06 -15.40
N ALA A 173 -5.98 5.49 -14.84
CA ALA A 173 -6.42 6.88 -14.93
C ALA A 173 -5.42 7.80 -14.21
N GLU A 174 -5.05 7.49 -12.97
CA GLU A 174 -4.06 8.24 -12.20
C GLU A 174 -2.72 8.35 -12.95
N SER A 175 -2.22 7.25 -13.53
CA SER A 175 -0.97 7.25 -14.31
C SER A 175 -1.00 8.20 -15.51
N LYS A 176 -2.09 8.22 -16.29
CA LYS A 176 -2.23 9.11 -17.47
C LYS A 176 -2.22 10.59 -17.10
N PHE A 177 -2.83 10.95 -15.98
CA PHE A 177 -2.90 12.35 -15.54
C PHE A 177 -1.66 12.80 -14.78
N ARG A 178 -0.94 11.88 -14.12
CA ARG A 178 0.27 12.18 -13.34
C ARG A 178 1.38 12.82 -14.18
N GLU A 179 1.57 12.36 -15.41
CA GLU A 179 2.59 12.94 -16.31
C GLU A 179 2.24 14.38 -16.71
N ARG A 180 0.97 14.63 -17.04
CA ARG A 180 0.46 15.98 -17.36
C ARG A 180 0.56 16.91 -16.15
N GLU A 181 0.16 16.44 -14.98
CA GLU A 181 0.24 17.19 -13.72
C GLU A 181 1.69 17.58 -13.42
N LYS A 182 2.63 16.63 -13.52
CA LYS A 182 4.06 16.89 -13.31
C LYS A 182 4.60 17.92 -14.30
N LYS A 183 4.27 17.81 -15.59
CA LYS A 183 4.67 18.79 -16.61
C LYS A 183 4.15 20.18 -16.28
N LEU A 184 2.87 20.31 -15.94
CA LEU A 184 2.25 21.59 -15.58
C LEU A 184 2.86 22.19 -14.30
N GLN A 185 3.19 21.35 -13.32
CA GLN A 185 3.86 21.78 -12.09
C GLN A 185 5.27 22.32 -12.37
N VAL A 186 6.06 21.63 -13.20
CA VAL A 186 7.39 22.09 -13.63
C VAL A 186 7.28 23.41 -14.39
N THR A 187 6.38 23.51 -15.37
CA THR A 187 6.14 24.75 -16.11
C THR A 187 5.72 25.89 -15.18
N LEU A 188 4.87 25.62 -14.18
CA LEU A 188 4.45 26.62 -13.21
C LEU A 188 5.65 27.15 -12.41
N GLU A 189 6.51 26.25 -11.92
CA GLU A 189 7.70 26.60 -11.15
C GLU A 189 8.72 27.40 -11.99
N GLU A 190 8.97 26.99 -13.23
CA GLU A 190 9.82 27.73 -14.16
C GLU A 190 9.28 29.13 -14.43
N THR A 191 7.96 29.26 -14.62
CA THR A 191 7.31 30.55 -14.88
C THR A 191 7.40 31.45 -13.65
N GLU A 192 7.16 30.93 -12.44
CA GLU A 192 7.31 31.68 -11.20
C GLU A 192 8.75 32.14 -10.96
N ASN A 193 9.73 31.29 -11.28
CA ASN A 193 11.15 31.66 -11.23
C ASN A 193 11.52 32.76 -12.24
N LYS A 194 10.98 32.72 -13.48
CA LYS A 194 11.18 33.78 -14.49
C LYS A 194 10.58 35.11 -14.03
N ILE A 195 9.36 35.10 -13.49
CA ILE A 195 8.72 36.31 -12.93
C ILE A 195 9.59 36.89 -11.82
N ARG A 196 10.10 36.07 -10.89
CA ARG A 196 10.95 36.54 -9.80
C ARG A 196 12.23 37.21 -10.29
N LYS A 197 12.90 36.63 -11.30
CA LYS A 197 14.11 37.21 -11.91
C LYS A 197 13.82 38.56 -12.58
N LEU A 198 12.76 38.63 -13.40
CA LEU A 198 12.37 39.87 -14.07
C LEU A 198 11.94 40.97 -13.10
N GLN A 199 11.30 40.62 -11.98
CA GLN A 199 10.95 41.58 -10.92
C GLN A 199 12.19 42.13 -10.20
N GLN A 200 13.23 41.33 -10.02
CA GLN A 200 14.51 41.79 -9.45
C GLN A 200 15.25 42.72 -10.42
N GLU A 201 15.28 42.39 -11.71
CA GLU A 201 15.88 43.23 -12.76
C GLU A 201 15.14 44.58 -12.90
N GLN A 202 13.81 44.56 -12.87
CA GLN A 202 12.98 45.76 -12.91
C GLN A 202 13.25 46.73 -11.73
N GLY A 203 13.54 46.20 -10.54
CA GLY A 203 13.88 47.03 -9.36
C GLY A 203 15.23 47.74 -9.47
N ASN A 204 16.15 47.24 -10.30
CA ASN A 204 17.49 47.78 -10.49
C ASN A 204 17.60 48.77 -11.67
N GLU A 205 16.61 48.80 -12.57
CA GLU A 205 16.70 49.53 -13.84
C GLU A 205 16.03 50.93 -13.77
N LYS A 206 16.82 51.99 -13.97
CA LYS A 206 16.38 53.41 -13.86
C LYS A 206 15.77 54.00 -15.14
N SER A 207 15.78 53.26 -16.25
CA SER A 207 15.28 53.75 -17.55
C SER A 207 13.80 53.45 -17.73
N TYR A 208 12.96 54.49 -17.81
CA TYR A 208 11.50 54.36 -17.96
C TYR A 208 11.07 53.55 -19.19
N LEU A 209 11.80 53.65 -20.31
CA LEU A 209 11.47 52.92 -21.55
C LEU A 209 11.77 51.43 -21.46
N LEU A 210 12.84 51.05 -20.75
CA LEU A 210 13.20 49.64 -20.54
C LEU A 210 12.31 49.00 -19.48
N ASN A 211 11.95 49.76 -18.45
CA ASN A 211 11.01 49.34 -17.43
C ASN A 211 9.62 49.03 -18.00
N ASN A 212 9.14 49.81 -18.98
CA ASN A 212 7.87 49.55 -19.68
C ASN A 212 7.93 48.28 -20.57
N LYS A 213 9.10 47.90 -21.09
CA LYS A 213 9.25 46.61 -21.79
C LYS A 213 9.21 45.45 -20.79
N LEU A 214 9.90 45.57 -19.66
CA LEU A 214 9.90 44.58 -18.59
C LEU A 214 8.50 44.37 -17.98
N THR A 215 7.70 45.41 -17.78
CA THR A 215 6.31 45.27 -17.30
C THR A 215 5.48 44.41 -18.24
N THR A 216 5.55 44.64 -19.56
CA THR A 216 4.79 43.86 -20.56
C THR A 216 5.22 42.39 -20.59
N GLU A 217 6.51 42.11 -20.39
CA GLU A 217 7.02 40.74 -20.35
C GLU A 217 6.63 40.01 -19.06
N ILE A 218 6.64 40.71 -17.91
CA ILE A 218 6.10 40.20 -16.64
C ILE A 218 4.60 39.89 -16.76
N GLU A 219 3.82 40.75 -17.42
CA GLU A 219 2.39 40.51 -17.65
C GLU A 219 2.15 39.26 -18.51
N LYS A 220 2.96 39.04 -19.54
CA LYS A 220 2.91 37.81 -20.35
C LYS A 220 3.12 36.56 -19.49
N PHE A 221 4.17 36.53 -18.66
CA PHE A 221 4.43 35.39 -17.77
C PHE A 221 3.36 35.25 -16.67
N ARG A 222 2.75 36.34 -16.19
CA ARG A 222 1.60 36.28 -15.27
C ARG A 222 0.39 35.61 -15.90
N ASN A 223 0.11 35.92 -17.17
CA ASN A 223 -0.96 35.29 -17.94
C ASN A 223 -0.68 33.81 -18.18
N GLU A 224 0.56 33.46 -18.53
CA GLU A 224 1.00 32.07 -18.68
C GLU A 224 0.84 31.29 -17.37
N ARG A 225 1.28 31.85 -16.23
CA ARG A 225 1.07 31.26 -14.89
C ARG A 225 -0.41 31.03 -14.57
N LEU A 226 -1.28 31.98 -14.90
CA LEU A 226 -2.72 31.84 -14.71
C LEU A 226 -3.31 30.73 -15.59
N ALA A 227 -2.90 30.64 -16.85
CA ALA A 227 -3.30 29.57 -17.77
C ALA A 227 -2.84 28.20 -17.24
N THR A 228 -1.57 28.05 -16.86
CA THR A 228 -1.00 26.82 -16.30
C THR A 228 -1.72 26.40 -15.01
N ARG A 229 -2.03 27.35 -14.10
CA ARG A 229 -2.80 27.04 -12.88
C ARG A 229 -4.23 26.60 -13.19
N LYS A 230 -4.88 27.18 -14.20
CA LYS A 230 -6.21 26.78 -14.63
C LYS A 230 -6.19 25.37 -15.20
N GLU A 231 -5.20 25.07 -16.03
CA GLU A 231 -5.01 23.74 -16.61
C GLU A 231 -4.69 22.69 -15.54
N LEU A 232 -3.85 23.02 -14.56
CA LEU A 232 -3.54 22.13 -13.44
C LEU A 232 -4.82 21.78 -12.65
N ARG A 233 -5.66 22.78 -12.36
CA ARG A 233 -6.94 22.55 -11.69
C ARG A 233 -7.92 21.74 -12.53
N SER A 234 -7.98 21.94 -13.84
CA SER A 234 -8.84 21.12 -14.70
C SER A 234 -8.38 19.67 -14.74
N VAL A 235 -7.06 19.42 -14.85
CA VAL A 235 -6.48 18.07 -14.81
C VAL A 235 -6.84 17.37 -13.49
N GLN A 236 -6.68 18.05 -12.36
CA GLN A 236 -7.03 17.50 -11.04
C GLN A 236 -8.54 17.24 -10.89
N HIS A 237 -9.38 18.12 -11.44
CA HIS A 237 -10.83 17.95 -11.43
C HIS A 237 -11.26 16.76 -12.31
N ASP A 238 -10.71 16.64 -13.51
CA ASP A 238 -11.01 15.54 -14.44
C ASP A 238 -10.59 14.18 -13.85
N LEU A 239 -9.46 14.12 -13.13
CA LEU A 239 -9.04 12.92 -12.40
C LEU A 239 -10.13 12.48 -11.40
N ARG A 240 -10.62 13.41 -10.56
CA ARG A 240 -11.67 13.11 -9.57
C ARG A 240 -12.99 12.72 -10.23
N LYS A 241 -13.43 13.49 -11.23
CA LYS A 241 -14.70 13.28 -11.93
C LYS A 241 -14.76 11.92 -12.63
N ASN A 242 -13.67 11.48 -13.24
CA ASN A 242 -13.60 10.18 -13.91
C ASN A 242 -13.69 9.02 -12.89
N ILE A 243 -13.02 9.14 -11.74
CA ILE A 243 -13.09 8.16 -10.66
C ILE A 243 -14.51 8.08 -10.08
N GLU A 244 -15.14 9.22 -9.85
CA GLU A 244 -16.52 9.30 -9.33
C GLU A 244 -17.53 8.70 -10.31
N LYS A 245 -17.42 8.99 -11.61
CA LYS A 245 -18.32 8.47 -12.65
C LYS A 245 -18.23 6.95 -12.74
N LEU A 246 -17.01 6.39 -12.74
CA LEU A 246 -16.80 4.95 -12.76
C LEU A 246 -17.44 4.28 -11.53
N GLY A 247 -17.18 4.84 -10.33
CA GLY A 247 -17.76 4.34 -9.09
C GLY A 247 -19.29 4.48 -9.04
N ALA A 248 -19.85 5.54 -9.63
CA ALA A 248 -21.30 5.74 -9.71
C ALA A 248 -21.97 4.75 -10.67
N GLN A 249 -21.39 4.49 -11.85
CA GLN A 249 -21.92 3.52 -12.81
C GLN A 249 -21.96 2.10 -12.22
N LEU A 250 -20.89 1.69 -11.53
CA LEU A 250 -20.83 0.37 -10.89
C LEU A 250 -21.82 0.24 -9.74
N ARG A 251 -21.98 1.29 -8.93
CA ARG A 251 -23.02 1.33 -7.89
C ARG A 251 -24.42 1.24 -8.49
N PHE A 252 -24.68 1.96 -9.59
CA PHE A 252 -25.99 1.91 -10.26
C PHE A 252 -26.32 0.51 -10.78
N ILE A 253 -25.36 -0.17 -11.42
CA ILE A 253 -25.56 -1.54 -11.91
C ILE A 253 -25.80 -2.51 -10.74
N ASN A 254 -24.97 -2.46 -9.69
CA ASN A 254 -25.06 -3.45 -8.62
C ASN A 254 -26.20 -3.19 -7.62
N ILE A 255 -26.49 -1.93 -7.30
CA ILE A 255 -27.53 -1.55 -6.32
C ILE A 255 -28.89 -1.38 -7.01
N GLY A 256 -28.94 -0.89 -8.25
CA GLY A 256 -30.19 -0.63 -8.96
C GLY A 256 -30.61 -1.79 -9.87
N LEU A 257 -29.74 -2.20 -10.78
CA LEU A 257 -30.10 -3.13 -11.86
C LEU A 257 -30.32 -4.56 -11.36
N ILE A 258 -29.46 -5.06 -10.45
CA ILE A 258 -29.58 -6.45 -9.94
C ILE A 258 -30.89 -6.67 -9.16
N PRO A 259 -31.24 -5.85 -8.14
CA PRO A 259 -32.53 -6.02 -7.46
C PRO A 259 -33.72 -5.86 -8.41
N LEU A 260 -33.66 -4.94 -9.38
CA LEU A 260 -34.71 -4.73 -10.36
C LEU A 260 -34.92 -5.96 -11.27
N LEU A 261 -33.84 -6.63 -11.69
CA LEU A 261 -33.96 -7.88 -12.44
C LEU A 261 -34.58 -9.00 -11.61
N ILE A 262 -34.23 -9.10 -10.32
CA ILE A 262 -34.80 -10.10 -9.41
C ILE A 262 -36.30 -9.85 -9.19
N THR A 263 -36.70 -8.59 -8.96
CA THR A 263 -38.12 -8.25 -8.79
C THR A 263 -38.91 -8.49 -10.08
N LEU A 264 -38.35 -8.14 -11.25
CA LEU A 264 -38.97 -8.42 -12.54
C LEU A 264 -39.17 -9.93 -12.76
N LEU A 265 -38.15 -10.75 -12.49
CA LEU A 265 -38.22 -12.20 -12.62
C LEU A 265 -39.28 -12.80 -11.69
N ALA A 266 -39.32 -12.35 -10.43
CA ALA A 266 -40.33 -12.78 -9.46
C ALA A 266 -41.76 -12.44 -9.93
N LEU A 267 -41.95 -11.26 -10.53
CA LEU A 267 -43.23 -10.81 -11.06
C LEU A 267 -43.68 -11.65 -12.27
N ILE A 268 -42.76 -11.93 -13.21
CA ILE A 268 -43.02 -12.81 -14.37
C ILE A 268 -43.43 -14.21 -13.91
N ILE A 269 -42.69 -14.80 -12.96
CA ILE A 269 -43.02 -16.12 -12.40
C ILE A 269 -44.38 -16.10 -11.70
N GLY A 270 -44.68 -15.01 -10.97
CA GLY A 270 -45.98 -14.81 -10.31
C GLY A 270 -47.14 -14.80 -11.29
N ILE A 271 -47.05 -14.02 -12.37
CA ILE A 271 -48.07 -13.94 -13.42
C ILE A 271 -48.23 -15.29 -14.13
N TYR A 272 -47.13 -15.94 -14.52
CA TYR A 272 -47.18 -17.24 -15.20
C TYR A 272 -47.86 -18.30 -14.34
N ARG A 273 -47.56 -18.35 -13.03
CA ARG A 273 -48.22 -19.26 -12.09
C ARG A 273 -49.71 -18.97 -11.89
N ALA A 274 -50.11 -17.70 -11.88
CA ALA A 274 -51.51 -17.31 -11.76
C ALA A 274 -52.32 -17.73 -13.01
N SER A 275 -51.74 -17.55 -14.21
CA SER A 275 -52.38 -17.94 -15.48
C SER A 275 -52.53 -19.44 -15.70
N LYS A 276 -51.78 -20.28 -14.96
CA LYS A 276 -51.85 -21.76 -15.03
C LYS A 276 -52.82 -22.37 -14.02
N LYS A 277 -53.37 -21.56 -13.10
CA LYS A 277 -54.34 -21.97 -12.07
C LYS A 277 -55.79 -21.59 -12.41
N VAL A 278 -55.99 -20.93 -13.55
CA VAL A 278 -57.29 -20.66 -14.19
C VAL A 278 -57.42 -21.61 -15.38
#